data_AF-A0A3S3V1J6-F1
#
_entry.id   AF-A0A3S3V1J6-F1
#
_cell.length_a   1.000
_cell.length_b   1.000
_cell.length_c   1.000
_cell.angle_alpha   90.00
_cell.angle_beta   90.00
_cell.angle_gamma   90.00
#
_symmetry.space_group_name_H-M   'P 1'
#
loop_
_entity.id
_entity.type
_entity.pdbx_description
1 polymer ?
#
loop_
_entity_poly.entity_id
_entity_poly.type
_entity_poly.pdbx_seq_one_letter_code
_entity_poly.pdbx_strand_id
1 'polypeptide(L)'
;PDAVRMKTLGERLRLSNDEAARLRHWALTIAPDAKMTETELAKKLYYGDRDGYLDRIRLALAAARTRAVEDNQAMMEAGGLSRLLNFTLKWTKPVFPIKGADLTGLGASPGPKLGATLKNLEREWVGSSFTLERGALMERAAQALEP
;
A
#
# COMPACT_ATOMS: atom_id res chain seq x y z
N PRO A 1 9.35 11.95 10.77
CA PRO A 1 9.79 11.13 11.92
C PRO A 1 10.87 10.17 11.45
N ASP A 2 11.82 9.83 12.32
CA ASP A 2 12.95 8.95 12.01
C ASP A 2 12.69 7.54 12.56
N ALA A 3 12.73 6.53 11.70
CA ALA A 3 12.40 5.15 12.07
C ALA A 3 13.43 4.52 13.03
N VAL A 4 14.71 4.89 12.92
CA VAL A 4 15.76 4.42 13.84
C VAL A 4 15.51 4.99 15.23
N ARG A 5 15.17 6.29 15.31
CA ARG A 5 14.81 6.93 16.60
C ARG A 5 13.55 6.33 17.23
N MET A 6 12.55 5.94 16.43
CA MET A 6 11.33 5.30 16.95
C MET A 6 11.61 3.93 17.58
N LYS A 7 12.55 3.15 17.03
CA LYS A 7 12.94 1.87 17.64
C LYS A 7 13.53 2.08 19.03
N THR A 8 14.52 2.97 19.16
CA THR A 8 15.15 3.29 20.44
C THR A 8 14.16 3.87 21.45
N LEU A 9 13.18 4.65 21.00
CA LEU A 9 12.12 5.17 21.86
C LEU A 9 11.23 4.04 22.41
N GLY A 10 10.85 3.07 21.57
CA GLY A 10 10.05 1.93 22.00
C GLY A 10 10.74 1.08 23.07
N GLU A 11 12.04 0.85 22.93
CA GLU A 11 12.86 0.15 23.93
C GLU A 11 12.89 0.91 25.27
N ARG A 12 13.10 2.23 25.24
CA ARG A 12 13.15 3.07 26.45
C ARG A 12 11.82 3.16 27.19
N LEU A 13 10.72 3.23 26.44
CA LEU A 13 9.37 3.30 26.99
C LEU A 13 8.79 1.93 27.37
N ARG A 14 9.55 0.84 27.15
CA ARG A 14 9.12 -0.55 27.41
C ARG A 14 7.80 -0.89 26.70
N LEU A 15 7.65 -0.42 25.47
CA LEU A 15 6.50 -0.76 24.64
C LEU A 15 6.50 -2.25 24.30
N SER A 16 5.32 -2.80 24.07
CA SER A 16 5.19 -4.13 23.48
C SER A 16 5.79 -4.16 22.06
N ASN A 17 6.11 -5.36 21.58
CA ASN A 17 6.62 -5.55 20.22
C ASN A 17 5.66 -4.98 19.16
N ASP A 18 4.36 -5.14 19.38
CA ASP A 18 3.32 -4.66 18.46
C ASP A 18 3.26 -3.12 18.42
N GLU A 19 3.34 -2.46 19.58
CA GLU A 19 3.38 -0.99 19.67
C GLU A 19 4.65 -0.42 19.04
N ALA A 20 5.81 -1.03 19.30
CA ALA A 20 7.08 -0.63 18.71
C ALA A 20 7.08 -0.82 17.18
N ALA A 21 6.48 -1.91 16.69
CA ALA A 21 6.29 -2.14 15.26
C ALA A 21 5.40 -1.06 14.64
N ARG A 22 4.24 -0.77 15.24
CA ARG A 22 3.32 0.28 14.76
C ARG A 22 3.99 1.65 14.67
N LEU A 23 4.76 2.06 15.69
CA LEU A 23 5.51 3.32 15.66
C LEU A 23 6.53 3.36 14.51
N ARG A 24 7.22 2.26 14.25
CA ARG A 24 8.16 2.15 13.14
C ARG A 24 7.43 2.21 11.79
N HIS A 25 6.31 1.50 11.62
CA HIS A 25 5.51 1.55 10.40
C HIS A 25 4.99 2.96 10.12
N TRP A 26 4.47 3.64 11.15
CA TRP A 26 4.11 5.05 11.05
C TRP A 26 5.31 5.92 10.61
N ALA A 27 6.49 5.73 11.20
CA ALA A 27 7.67 6.52 10.86
C ALA A 27 8.15 6.32 9.41
N LEU A 28 8.06 5.09 8.89
CA LEU A 28 8.43 4.74 7.52
C LEU A 28 7.36 5.15 6.49
N THR A 29 6.12 5.36 6.90
CA THR A 29 5.03 5.73 5.98
C THR A 29 5.06 7.22 5.68
N ILE A 30 5.12 7.59 4.40
CA ILE A 30 4.99 9.01 3.99
C ILE A 30 3.50 9.38 4.00
N ALA A 31 3.17 10.53 4.58
CA ALA A 31 1.79 11.02 4.61
C ALA A 31 1.25 11.23 3.18
N PRO A 32 0.07 10.72 2.84
CA PRO A 32 -0.56 11.00 1.54
C PRO A 32 -0.89 12.49 1.39
N ASP A 33 -0.72 13.00 0.16
CA ASP A 33 -1.26 14.29 -0.23
C ASP A 33 -2.80 14.23 -0.27
N ALA A 34 -3.50 15.27 0.18
CA ALA A 34 -4.96 15.34 0.20
C ALA A 34 -5.60 15.17 -1.20
N LYS A 35 -4.86 15.49 -2.27
CA LYS A 35 -5.27 15.36 -3.67
C LYS A 35 -5.01 13.98 -4.26
N MET A 36 -4.30 13.09 -3.54
CA MET A 36 -4.06 11.72 -3.99
C MET A 36 -5.36 11.01 -4.32
N THR A 37 -5.41 10.28 -5.43
CA THR A 37 -6.59 9.49 -5.79
C THR A 37 -6.70 8.24 -4.91
N GLU A 38 -7.91 7.70 -4.77
CA GLU A 38 -8.10 6.43 -4.05
C GLU A 38 -7.38 5.27 -4.73
N THR A 39 -7.31 5.28 -6.07
CA THR A 39 -6.56 4.32 -6.87
C THR A 39 -5.05 4.36 -6.57
N GLU A 40 -4.44 5.54 -6.48
CA GLU A 40 -3.03 5.67 -6.10
C GLU A 40 -2.80 5.21 -4.66
N LEU A 41 -3.71 5.56 -3.75
CA LEU A 41 -3.63 5.11 -2.37
C LEU A 41 -3.79 3.58 -2.26
N ALA A 42 -4.67 2.96 -3.04
CA ALA A 42 -4.85 1.51 -3.06
C ALA A 42 -3.56 0.78 -3.48
N LYS A 43 -2.84 1.29 -4.48
CA LYS A 43 -1.53 0.74 -4.90
C LYS A 43 -0.49 0.85 -3.79
N LYS A 44 -0.49 1.98 -3.06
CA LYS A 44 0.38 2.19 -1.90
C LYS A 44 0.03 1.28 -0.72
N LEU A 45 -1.25 1.08 -0.44
CA LEU A 45 -1.73 0.16 0.60
C LEU A 45 -1.42 -1.30 0.26
N TYR A 46 -1.42 -1.68 -1.02
CA TYR A 46 -1.10 -3.03 -1.45
C TYR A 46 0.33 -3.47 -1.06
N TYR A 47 1.31 -2.59 -1.27
CA TYR A 47 2.73 -2.84 -0.94
C TYR A 47 3.14 -2.36 0.46
N GLY A 48 2.36 -1.46 1.06
CA GLY A 48 2.67 -0.81 2.33
C GLY A 48 1.90 -1.38 3.52
N ASP A 49 2.01 -0.66 4.64
CA ASP A 49 1.30 -0.99 5.87
C ASP A 49 0.05 -0.11 6.03
N ARG A 50 -1.13 -0.73 6.13
CA ARG A 50 -2.42 -0.02 6.23
C ARG A 50 -2.49 0.85 7.48
N ASP A 51 -1.99 0.37 8.62
CA ASP A 51 -2.09 1.08 9.88
C ASP A 51 -1.17 2.31 9.92
N GLY A 52 0.03 2.21 9.35
CA GLY A 52 0.91 3.35 9.13
C GLY A 52 0.26 4.44 8.28
N TYR A 53 -0.47 4.07 7.21
CA TYR A 53 -1.24 5.03 6.41
C TYR A 53 -2.40 5.64 7.21
N LEU A 54 -3.15 4.84 7.97
CA LEU A 54 -4.22 5.34 8.83
C LEU A 54 -3.70 6.37 9.84
N ASP A 55 -2.59 6.08 10.51
CA ASP A 55 -2.01 6.97 11.51
C ASP A 55 -1.52 8.27 10.87
N ARG A 56 -0.87 8.20 9.71
CA ARG A 56 -0.44 9.39 8.97
C ARG A 56 -1.60 10.26 8.49
N ILE A 57 -2.65 9.65 7.93
CA ILE A 57 -3.83 10.38 7.45
C ILE A 57 -4.57 11.02 8.62
N ARG A 58 -4.76 10.32 9.74
CA ARG A 58 -5.42 10.87 10.94
C ARG A 58 -4.70 12.08 11.49
N LEU A 59 -3.37 12.02 11.61
CA LEU A 59 -2.56 13.13 12.09
C LEU A 59 -2.62 14.33 11.13
N ALA A 60 -2.50 14.09 9.83
CA ALA A 60 -2.62 15.15 8.82
C ALA A 60 -4.02 15.79 8.85
N LEU A 61 -5.07 14.98 8.96
CA LEU A 61 -6.45 15.46 9.02
C LEU A 61 -6.70 16.30 10.28
N ALA A 62 -6.20 15.89 11.43
CA ALA A 62 -6.31 16.66 12.67
C ALA A 62 -5.62 18.03 12.53
N ALA A 63 -4.40 18.06 11.97
CA ALA A 63 -3.68 19.30 11.73
C ALA A 63 -4.39 20.23 10.73
N ALA A 64 -4.92 19.68 9.64
CA ALA A 64 -5.66 20.44 8.64
C ALA A 64 -6.96 21.04 9.22
N ARG A 65 -7.70 20.26 10.04
CA ARG A 65 -8.93 20.74 10.69
C ARG A 65 -8.69 21.90 11.65
N THR A 66 -7.58 21.90 12.37
CA THR A 66 -7.23 23.03 13.25
C THR A 66 -7.02 24.33 12.45
N ARG A 67 -6.40 24.26 11.27
CA ARG A 67 -6.17 25.42 10.40
C ARG A 67 -7.42 25.85 9.61
N ALA A 68 -8.32 24.91 9.32
CA ALA A 68 -9.50 25.13 8.49
C ALA A 68 -10.51 26.15 9.05
N VAL A 69 -10.39 26.55 10.33
CA VAL A 69 -11.22 27.60 10.94
C VAL A 69 -11.02 28.95 10.25
N GLU A 70 -9.82 29.22 9.72
CA GLU A 70 -9.44 30.51 9.15
C GLU A 70 -8.87 30.41 7.73
N ASP A 71 -8.69 29.19 7.21
CA ASP A 71 -8.02 28.92 5.93
C ASP A 71 -8.84 27.97 5.04
N ASN A 72 -9.38 28.53 3.94
CA ASN A 72 -10.13 27.78 2.92
C ASN A 72 -9.31 26.67 2.26
N GLN A 73 -8.00 26.85 2.10
CA GLN A 73 -7.11 25.81 1.55
C GLN A 73 -6.97 24.65 2.53
N ALA A 74 -6.82 24.94 3.83
CA ALA A 74 -6.82 23.92 4.87
C ALA A 74 -8.17 23.19 4.98
N MET A 75 -9.29 23.87 4.73
CA MET A 75 -10.61 23.24 4.66
C MET A 75 -10.70 22.22 3.51
N MET A 76 -10.22 22.58 2.31
CA MET A 76 -10.15 21.66 1.17
C MET A 76 -9.22 20.47 1.44
N GLU A 77 -8.07 20.73 2.06
CA GLU A 77 -7.10 19.70 2.46
C GLU A 77 -7.74 18.70 3.44
N ALA A 78 -8.43 19.19 4.47
CA ALA A 78 -9.15 18.37 5.42
C ALA A 78 -10.24 17.51 4.75
N GLY A 79 -10.95 18.06 3.75
CA GLY A 79 -11.91 17.32 2.95
C GLY A 79 -11.26 16.15 2.19
N GLY A 80 -10.15 16.41 1.50
CA GLY A 80 -9.38 15.40 0.77
C GLY A 80 -8.84 14.29 1.69
N LEU A 81 -8.26 14.66 2.84
CA LEU A 81 -7.77 13.71 3.84
C LEU A 81 -8.89 12.89 4.47
N SER A 82 -10.06 13.49 4.69
CA SER A 82 -11.23 12.76 5.22
C SER A 82 -11.73 11.70 4.24
N ARG A 83 -11.73 11.98 2.93
CA ARG A 83 -12.03 10.99 1.88
C ARG A 83 -11.02 9.83 1.92
N LEU A 84 -9.72 10.13 1.94
CA LEU A 84 -8.67 9.11 1.99
C LEU A 84 -8.73 8.24 3.25
N LEU A 85 -9.06 8.84 4.40
CA LEU A 85 -9.26 8.12 5.65
C LEU A 85 -10.42 7.13 5.52
N ASN A 86 -11.57 7.58 5.03
CA ASN A 86 -12.75 6.74 4.83
C ASN A 86 -12.47 5.58 3.87
N PHE A 87 -11.75 5.85 2.77
CA PHE A 87 -11.33 4.82 1.83
C PHE A 87 -10.43 3.77 2.52
N THR A 88 -9.39 4.21 3.24
CA THR A 88 -8.42 3.31 3.89
C THR A 88 -9.05 2.44 4.98
N LEU A 89 -10.03 2.98 5.72
CA LEU A 89 -10.79 2.23 6.71
C LEU A 89 -11.57 1.07 6.09
N LYS A 90 -12.13 1.27 4.90
CA LYS A 90 -12.92 0.25 4.18
C LYS A 90 -12.09 -0.64 3.26
N TRP A 91 -10.84 -0.27 2.98
CA TRP A 91 -10.00 -0.98 2.03
C TRP A 91 -9.64 -2.38 2.52
N THR A 92 -9.84 -3.36 1.65
CA THR A 92 -9.40 -4.75 1.80
C THR A 92 -8.37 -5.06 0.75
N LYS A 93 -7.24 -5.66 1.14
CA LYS A 93 -6.16 -5.99 0.22
C LYS A 93 -6.66 -6.95 -0.88
N PRO A 94 -6.61 -6.56 -2.16
CA PRO A 94 -6.93 -7.46 -3.26
C PRO A 94 -5.99 -8.66 -3.27
N VAL A 95 -6.49 -9.84 -3.65
CA VAL A 95 -5.68 -11.06 -3.78
C VAL A 95 -5.21 -11.20 -5.23
N PHE A 96 -3.89 -11.33 -5.43
CA PHE A 96 -3.33 -11.55 -6.76
C PHE A 96 -3.86 -12.90 -7.32
N PRO A 97 -4.45 -12.94 -8.53
CA PRO A 97 -5.32 -14.05 -8.94
C PRO A 97 -4.57 -15.26 -9.53
N ILE A 98 -3.23 -15.20 -9.64
CA ILE A 98 -2.39 -16.32 -10.12
C ILE A 98 -1.27 -16.63 -9.13
N LYS A 99 -0.83 -17.89 -9.13
CA LYS A 99 0.24 -18.44 -8.30
C LYS A 99 1.26 -19.20 -9.14
N GLY A 100 2.41 -19.53 -8.57
CA GLY A 100 3.47 -20.25 -9.30
C GLY A 100 3.03 -21.59 -9.89
N ALA A 101 2.11 -22.29 -9.22
CA ALA A 101 1.54 -23.53 -9.74
C ALA A 101 0.81 -23.36 -11.09
N ASP A 102 0.24 -22.18 -11.35
CA ASP A 102 -0.40 -21.88 -12.62
C ASP A 102 0.63 -21.79 -13.75
N LEU A 103 1.80 -21.18 -13.47
CA LEU A 103 2.90 -21.07 -14.43
C LEU A 103 3.59 -22.42 -14.68
N THR A 104 3.75 -23.25 -13.65
CA THR A 104 4.26 -24.62 -13.86
C THR A 104 3.32 -25.46 -14.71
N GLY A 105 2.00 -25.21 -14.62
CA GLY A 105 1.01 -25.83 -15.50
C GLY A 105 1.14 -25.43 -16.98
N LEU A 106 1.78 -24.29 -17.27
CA LEU A 106 2.13 -23.86 -18.63
C LEU A 106 3.48 -24.43 -19.12
N GLY A 107 4.09 -25.35 -18.35
CA GLY A 107 5.38 -25.94 -18.70
C GLY A 107 6.60 -25.16 -18.20
N ALA A 108 6.43 -24.12 -17.37
CA ALA A 108 7.56 -23.42 -16.77
C ALA A 108 8.27 -24.29 -15.73
N SER A 109 9.59 -24.41 -15.85
CA SER A 109 10.41 -25.03 -14.81
C SER A 109 10.49 -24.15 -13.56
N PRO A 110 10.36 -24.71 -12.35
CA PRO A 110 10.60 -23.99 -11.11
C PRO A 110 11.99 -23.34 -11.11
N GLY A 111 12.08 -22.06 -10.72
CA GLY A 111 13.35 -21.36 -10.62
C GLY A 111 13.22 -19.84 -10.55
N PRO A 112 14.35 -19.11 -10.47
CA PRO A 112 14.36 -17.65 -10.34
C PRO A 112 13.59 -16.92 -11.45
N LYS A 113 13.63 -17.44 -12.69
CA LYS A 113 12.89 -16.86 -13.84
C LYS A 113 11.38 -16.86 -13.57
N LEU A 114 10.83 -17.97 -13.06
CA LEU A 114 9.39 -18.09 -12.73
C LEU A 114 8.97 -17.07 -11.66
N GLY A 115 9.76 -16.94 -10.59
CA GLY A 115 9.50 -15.96 -9.53
C GLY A 115 9.57 -14.52 -10.04
N ALA A 116 10.52 -14.21 -10.92
CA ALA A 116 10.63 -12.90 -11.56
C ALA A 116 9.41 -12.60 -12.45
N THR A 117 8.95 -13.57 -13.24
CA THR A 117 7.74 -13.44 -14.08
C THR A 117 6.50 -13.19 -13.22
N LEU A 118 6.27 -13.95 -12.14
CA LEU A 118 5.16 -13.70 -11.22
C LEU A 118 5.19 -12.27 -10.65
N LYS A 119 6.36 -11.82 -10.19
CA LYS A 119 6.52 -10.47 -9.63
C LYS A 119 6.27 -9.39 -10.68
N ASN A 120 6.58 -9.63 -11.95
CA ASN A 120 6.29 -8.69 -13.03
C ASN A 120 4.79 -8.63 -13.31
N LEU A 121 4.12 -9.78 -13.40
CA LEU A 121 2.67 -9.86 -13.59
C LEU A 121 1.91 -9.23 -12.42
N GLU A 122 2.38 -9.41 -11.18
CA GLU A 122 1.82 -8.73 -10.01
C GLU A 122 1.95 -7.20 -10.14
N ARG A 123 3.10 -6.69 -10.59
CA ARG A 123 3.27 -5.24 -10.84
C ARG A 123 2.32 -4.73 -11.92
N GLU A 124 2.12 -5.48 -13.00
CA GLU A 124 1.17 -5.13 -14.07
C GLU A 124 -0.27 -5.12 -13.55
N TRP A 125 -0.66 -6.14 -12.79
CA TRP A 125 -1.98 -6.21 -12.17
C TRP A 125 -2.23 -5.05 -11.21
N VAL A 126 -1.28 -4.74 -10.31
CA VAL A 126 -1.38 -3.55 -9.45
C VAL A 126 -1.39 -2.27 -10.29
N GLY A 127 -0.59 -2.21 -11.36
CA GLY A 127 -0.54 -1.09 -12.30
C GLY A 127 -1.90 -0.81 -12.97
N SER A 128 -2.61 -1.88 -13.33
CA SER A 128 -3.98 -1.85 -13.87
C SER A 128 -5.06 -1.45 -12.85
N SER A 129 -4.67 -1.12 -11.61
CA SER A 129 -5.61 -0.88 -10.50
C SER A 129 -6.42 -2.13 -10.17
N PHE A 130 -5.77 -3.30 -10.19
CA PHE A 130 -6.33 -4.60 -9.85
C PHE A 130 -7.43 -5.10 -10.80
N THR A 131 -7.48 -4.58 -12.04
CA THR A 131 -8.53 -4.90 -13.01
C THR A 131 -8.19 -6.06 -13.94
N LEU A 132 -6.91 -6.40 -14.12
CA LEU A 132 -6.53 -7.56 -14.93
C LEU A 132 -7.04 -8.86 -14.28
N GLU A 133 -7.86 -9.58 -15.02
CA GLU A 133 -8.41 -10.86 -14.58
C GLU A 133 -7.41 -12.00 -14.74
N ARG A 134 -7.71 -13.13 -14.12
CA ARG A 134 -6.88 -14.33 -14.17
C ARG A 134 -6.55 -14.75 -15.61
N GLY A 135 -7.52 -14.75 -16.52
CA GLY A 135 -7.33 -15.14 -17.92
C GLY A 135 -6.28 -14.28 -18.62
N ALA A 136 -6.44 -12.95 -18.55
CA ALA A 136 -5.49 -12.00 -19.13
C ALA A 136 -4.09 -12.12 -18.54
N LEU A 137 -3.97 -12.42 -17.24
CA LEU A 137 -2.68 -12.67 -16.59
C LEU A 137 -2.04 -13.99 -17.02
N MET A 138 -2.83 -15.03 -17.28
CA MET A 138 -2.35 -16.31 -17.80
C MET A 138 -1.87 -16.20 -19.25
N GLU A 139 -2.57 -15.44 -20.09
CA GLU A 139 -2.14 -15.15 -21.47
C GLU A 139 -0.79 -14.41 -21.48
N ARG A 140 -0.65 -13.38 -20.65
CA ARG A 140 0.62 -12.66 -20.46
C ARG A 140 1.72 -13.56 -19.91
N ALA A 141 1.38 -14.47 -18.99
CA ALA A 141 2.34 -15.43 -18.46
C ALA A 141 2.86 -16.38 -19.54
N ALA A 142 1.98 -16.88 -20.42
CA ALA A 142 2.37 -17.73 -21.55
C ALA A 142 3.35 -17.00 -22.47
N GLN A 143 3.02 -15.76 -22.87
CA GLN A 143 3.89 -14.92 -23.71
C GLN A 143 5.26 -14.65 -23.07
N ALA A 144 5.31 -14.42 -21.75
CA ALA A 144 6.57 -14.18 -21.04
C ALA A 144 7.44 -15.45 -20.83
N LEU A 145 6.86 -16.63 -21.04
CA LEU A 145 7.53 -17.93 -20.90
C LEU A 145 7.97 -18.52 -22.24
N GLU A 146 7.49 -17.98 -23.36
CA GLU A 146 7.99 -18.32 -24.69
C GLU A 146 9.52 -18.11 -24.75
N PRO A 147 10.25 -19.01 -25.44
CA PRO A 147 11.71 -18.97 -25.52
C PRO A 147 12.25 -17.76 -26.28
#